data_AF-A0A7C1NZ86-F1
#
_entry.id   AF-A0A7C1NZ86-F1
#
_cell.length_a   1.000
_cell.length_b   1.000
_cell.length_c   1.000
_cell.angle_alpha   90.00
_cell.angle_beta   90.00
_cell.angle_gamma   90.00
#
_symmetry.space_group_name_H-M   'P 1'
#
loop_
_entity.id
_entity.type
_entity.pdbx_description
1 polymer ?
#
loop_
_entity_poly.entity_id
_entity_poly.type
_entity_poly.pdbx_seq_one_letter_code
_entity_poly.pdbx_strand_id
1 'polypeptide(L)' 'MAIKNPLTREEAEEQIGVLVSASYVSAEDVRAAILAARKILERVENKEERQILSMPLESLAMLQMSFQATLNQ' A
#
# COMPACT_ATOMS: atom_id res chain seq x y z
N MET A 1 20.27 -7.43 11.14
CA MET A 1 18.83 -7.20 11.41
C MET A 1 18.04 -8.07 10.44
N ALA A 2 17.58 -9.24 10.87
CA ALA A 2 16.75 -10.13 10.07
C ALA A 2 15.42 -10.31 10.80
N ILE A 3 14.42 -9.52 10.43
CA ILE A 3 13.02 -9.87 10.69
C ILE A 3 12.26 -9.55 9.42
N LYS A 4 12.26 -10.48 8.47
CA LYS A 4 11.22 -10.57 7.45
C LYS A 4 11.01 -12.05 7.17
N ASN A 5 10.10 -12.69 7.91
CA ASN A 5 9.48 -13.90 7.36
C ASN A 5 8.88 -13.48 6.00
N PRO A 6 9.29 -14.13 4.90
CA PRO A 6 8.73 -13.84 3.59
C PRO A 6 7.21 -14.06 3.66
N LEU A 7 6.45 -13.12 3.11
CA LEU A 7 5.01 -13.26 2.99
C LEU A 7 4.71 -13.98 1.68
N THR A 8 3.72 -14.85 1.70
CA THR A 8 3.16 -15.36 0.44
C THR A 8 2.40 -14.23 -0.27
N ARG A 9 2.17 -14.40 -1.58
CA ARG A 9 1.36 -13.46 -2.35
C ARG A 9 0.00 -13.22 -1.71
N GLU A 10 -0.68 -14.28 -1.28
CA GLU A 10 -2.03 -14.23 -0.72
C GLU A 10 -2.08 -13.45 0.60
N GLU A 11 -1.12 -13.69 1.50
CA GLU A 11 -1.02 -12.96 2.77
C GLU A 11 -0.73 -11.46 2.55
N ALA A 12 0.10 -11.15 1.55
CA ALA A 12 0.40 -9.78 1.18
C ALA A 12 -0.81 -9.09 0.52
N GLU A 13 -1.54 -9.81 -0.33
CA GLU A 13 -2.77 -9.33 -0.98
C GLU A 13 -3.86 -8.99 0.04
N GLU A 14 -4.07 -9.87 1.01
CA GLU A 14 -5.03 -9.66 2.09
C GLU A 14 -4.67 -8.42 2.93
N GLN A 15 -3.40 -8.32 3.38
CA GLN A 15 -2.95 -7.18 4.18
C GLN A 15 -3.03 -5.86 3.42
N ILE A 16 -2.66 -5.85 2.13
CA ILE A 16 -2.79 -4.65 1.28
C ILE A 16 -4.28 -4.32 1.05
N GLY A 17 -5.13 -5.32 0.82
CA GLY A 17 -6.57 -5.13 0.65
C GLY A 17 -7.25 -4.53 1.89
N VAL A 18 -6.85 -4.95 3.09
CA VAL A 18 -7.33 -4.36 4.35
C VAL A 18 -6.90 -2.90 4.46
N LEU A 19 -5.65 -2.58 4.11
CA LEU A 19 -5.16 -1.20 4.10
C LEU A 19 -5.90 -0.32 3.09
N VAL A 20 -6.26 -0.87 1.92
CA VAL A 20 -7.05 -0.23 0.85
C VAL A 20 -8.51 0.03 1.24
N SER A 21 -9.11 -0.89 2.00
CA SER A 21 -10.53 -0.85 2.35
C SER A 21 -10.84 -0.12 3.66
N ALA A 22 -9.85 0.04 4.55
CA ALA A 22 -9.95 0.92 5.70
C ALA A 22 -10.20 2.36 5.22
N SER A 23 -11.42 2.85 5.42
CA SER A 23 -11.93 4.08 4.81
C SER A 23 -11.01 5.28 5.09
N TYR A 24 -10.51 5.90 4.03
CA TYR A 24 -9.54 6.99 4.07
C TYR A 24 -10.16 8.32 4.48
N VAL A 25 -10.19 8.57 5.78
CA VAL A 25 -10.77 9.79 6.38
C VAL A 25 -9.89 11.02 6.09
N SER A 26 -8.59 10.84 5.86
CA SER A 26 -7.66 11.95 5.62
C SER A 26 -6.49 11.60 4.68
N ALA A 27 -5.80 12.64 4.18
CA ALA A 27 -4.57 12.49 3.39
C ALA A 27 -3.42 11.83 4.17
N GLU A 28 -3.45 11.91 5.51
CA GLU A 28 -2.47 11.28 6.39
C GLU A 28 -2.70 9.76 6.45
N ASP A 29 -3.95 9.33 6.52
CA ASP A 29 -4.32 7.91 6.50
C ASP A 29 -3.93 7.24 5.19
N VAL A 30 -4.13 7.94 4.06
CA VAL A 30 -3.69 7.46 2.74
C VAL A 30 -2.16 7.29 2.70
N ARG A 31 -1.40 8.26 3.23
CA ARG A 31 0.06 8.16 3.32
C ARG A 31 0.51 6.99 4.20
N ALA A 32 -0.14 6.81 5.35
CA ALA A 32 0.15 5.72 6.28
C ALA A 32 -0.10 4.35 5.62
N ALA A 33 -1.22 4.22 4.90
CA ALA A 33 -1.55 2.99 4.16
C ALA A 33 -0.54 2.70 3.05
N ILE A 34 -0.12 3.70 2.28
CA ILE A 34 0.92 3.53 1.25
C ILE A 34 2.24 3.06 1.86
N LEU A 35 2.66 3.65 2.99
CA LEU A 35 3.89 3.25 3.67
C LEU A 35 3.80 1.83 4.23
N ALA A 36 2.66 1.45 4.81
CA ALA A 36 2.43 0.10 5.32
C ALA A 36 2.43 -0.94 4.20
N ALA A 37 1.73 -0.68 3.10
CA ALA A 37 1.69 -1.55 1.94
C ALA A 37 3.07 -1.69 1.25
N ARG A 38 3.89 -0.63 1.20
CA ARG A 38 5.30 -0.75 0.73
C ARG A 38 6.11 -1.70 1.60
N LYS A 39 5.98 -1.63 2.93
CA LYS A 39 6.69 -2.55 3.85
C LYS A 39 6.25 -4.01 3.66
N ILE A 40 4.98 -4.24 3.33
CA ILE A 40 4.44 -5.56 3.00
C ILE A 40 5.04 -6.07 1.69
N LEU A 41 5.10 -5.25 0.63
CA LEU A 41 5.71 -5.62 -0.65
C LEU A 41 7.19 -5.98 -0.55
N GLU A 42 7.94 -5.31 0.33
CA GLU A 42 9.34 -5.65 0.58
C GLU A 42 9.52 -7.04 1.24
N ARG A 43 8.44 -7.66 1.73
CA ARG A 43 8.45 -9.03 2.28
C ARG A 43 8.05 -10.09 1.26
N VAL A 44 7.54 -9.70 0.09
CA VAL A 44 7.24 -10.61 -1.02
C VAL A 44 8.53 -10.83 -1.82
N GLU A 45 9.07 -12.04 -1.83
CA GLU A 45 10.35 -12.34 -2.49
C GLU A 45 10.25 -12.34 -4.02
N ASN A 46 9.13 -12.83 -4.56
CA ASN A 46 8.91 -12.91 -5.99
C ASN A 46 8.69 -11.51 -6.59
N LYS A 47 9.53 -11.14 -7.56
CA LYS A 47 9.51 -9.83 -8.21
C LYS A 47 8.25 -9.58 -9.05
N GLU A 48 7.71 -10.61 -9.70
CA GLU A 48 6.49 -10.52 -10.51
C GLU A 48 5.27 -10.33 -9.62
N GLU A 49 5.17 -11.12 -8.54
CA GLU A 49 4.08 -10.98 -7.57
C GLU A 49 4.13 -9.61 -6.88
N ARG A 50 5.33 -9.13 -6.54
CA ARG A 50 5.52 -7.80 -6.00
C ARG A 50 5.05 -6.70 -6.95
N GLN A 51 5.25 -6.85 -8.26
CA GLN A 51 4.75 -5.90 -9.25
C GLN A 51 3.23 -5.91 -9.32
N ILE A 52 2.60 -7.09 -9.35
CA ILE A 52 1.13 -7.22 -9.37
C ILE A 52 0.53 -6.56 -8.11
N LEU A 53 1.09 -6.87 -6.94
CA LEU A 53 0.65 -6.34 -5.66
C LEU A 53 0.97 -4.84 -5.48
N SER A 54 1.77 -4.23 -6.37
CA SER A 54 2.04 -2.79 -6.36
C SER A 54 0.99 -1.98 -7.12
N MET A 55 0.19 -2.58 -8.00
CA MET A 55 -0.85 -1.87 -8.76
C MET A 55 -1.88 -1.16 -7.85
N PRO A 56 -2.37 -1.76 -6.74
CA PRO A 56 -3.26 -1.05 -5.81
C PRO A 56 -2.62 0.20 -5.18
N LEU A 57 -1.29 0.24 -5.04
CA LEU A 57 -0.58 1.40 -4.48
C LEU A 57 -0.61 2.61 -5.42
N GLU A 58 -0.66 2.38 -6.73
CA GLU A 58 -0.76 3.45 -7.72
C GLU A 58 -2.11 4.16 -7.58
N SER A 59 -3.19 3.40 -7.36
CA SER A 59 -4.52 3.95 -7.08
C SER A 59 -4.54 4.78 -5.79
N LEU A 60 -3.87 4.30 -4.73
CA LEU A 60 -3.73 5.07 -3.48
C LEU A 60 -2.92 6.36 -3.66
N ALA A 61 -1.83 6.30 -4.44
CA ALA A 61 -1.01 7.47 -4.73
C ALA A 61 -1.79 8.53 -5.53
N MET A 62 -2.62 8.11 -6.49
CA MET A 62 -3.53 9.02 -7.21
C MET A 62 -4.53 9.68 -6.26
N LEU A 63 -5.14 8.89 -5.36
CA LEU A 63 -6.05 9.40 -4.33
C LEU A 63 -5.38 10.45 -3.43
N GLN A 64 -4.13 10.19 -3.02
CA GLN A 64 -3.31 11.13 -2.25
C GLN A 64 -3.10 12.46 -2.98
N MET A 65 -2.81 12.42 -4.28
CA MET A 65 -2.63 13.65 -5.09
C MET A 65 -3.94 14.44 -5.19
N SER A 66 -5.09 13.76 -5.34
CA SER A 66 -6.39 14.43 -5.35
C SER A 66 -6.70 15.15 -4.03
N PHE A 67 -6.45 14.53 -2.88
CA PHE A 67 -6.60 15.20 -1.58
C PHE A 67 -5.67 16.42 -1.44
N GLN A 68 -4.41 16.30 -1.87
CA GLN A 68 -3.47 17.43 -1.85
C GLN A 68 -3.88 18.57 -2.80
N ALA A 69 -4.49 18.25 -3.95
CA ALA A 69 -5.00 19.25 -4.87
C ALA A 69 -6.18 20.02 -4.26
N THR A 70 -7.10 19.34 -3.56
CA THR A 70 -8.24 19.98 -2.87
C THR A 70 -7.81 20.84 -1.68
N LEU A 71 -6.76 20.46 -0.94
CA LEU A 71 -6.22 21.26 0.18
C LEU A 71 -5.47 22.54 -0.25
N ASN A 72 -5.03 22.64 -1.51
CA ASN A 72 -4.31 23.80 -2.05
C ASN A 72 -5.21 24.77 -2.84
N GLN A 73 -6.53 24.55 -2.84
CA GLN A 73 -7.54 25.51 -3.32
C GLN A 73 -8.07 26.34 -2.16
#